data_AF-A0A425WHZ3-F1
#
_entry.id   AF-A0A425WHZ3-F1
#
_cell.length_a   1.000
_cell.length_b   1.000
_cell.length_c   1.000
_cell.angle_alpha   90.00
_cell.angle_beta   90.00
_cell.angle_gamma   90.00
#
_symmetry.space_group_name_H-M   'P 1'
#
loop_
_entity.id
_entity.type
_entity.pdbx_description
1 polymer ?
#
loop_
_entity_poly.entity_id
_entity_poly.type
_entity_poly.pdbx_seq_one_letter_code
_entity_poly.pdbx_strand_id
1 'polypeptide(L)'
;MEKSTTLNLRVNPTLKHDAESVLGRLGIPMSTAIDMFLNQIVLVGGIPFPVKLPNAPDSIDVSQMSEEQIHAKLQKGYESYKAGRTQNAAQAFEKFRENHT
;
A
#
# COMPACT_ATOMS: atom_id res chain seq x y z
N MET A 1 11.81 37.46 7.29
CA MET A 1 12.54 36.19 7.12
C MET A 1 12.04 35.27 8.22
N GLU A 2 11.35 34.18 7.85
CA GLU A 2 10.93 33.14 8.78
C GLU A 2 12.16 32.62 9.55
N LYS A 3 12.04 32.37 10.86
CA LYS A 3 13.15 31.84 11.65
C LYS A 3 13.39 30.38 11.26
N SER A 4 14.47 30.11 10.56
CA SER A 4 14.91 28.74 10.24
C SER A 4 15.48 28.07 11.49
N THR A 5 15.02 26.85 11.78
CA THR A 5 15.58 25.97 12.81
C THR A 5 16.24 24.76 12.15
N THR A 6 17.34 24.28 12.72
CA THR A 6 18.03 23.08 12.20
C THR A 6 17.44 21.81 12.80
N LEU A 7 17.02 20.87 11.95
CA LEU A 7 16.58 19.53 12.34
C LEU A 7 17.72 18.51 12.09
N ASN A 8 18.20 17.87 13.15
CA ASN A 8 19.19 16.80 13.06
C ASN A 8 18.50 15.43 13.14
N LEU A 9 18.55 14.65 12.06
CA LEU A 9 17.92 13.33 11.97
C LEU A 9 18.96 12.24 11.73
N ARG A 10 18.88 11.14 12.47
CA ARG A 10 19.64 9.92 12.17
C ARG A 10 18.79 9.02 11.27
N VAL A 11 19.34 8.66 10.12
CA VAL A 11 18.70 7.79 9.12
C VAL A 11 19.65 6.68 8.71
N ASN A 12 19.09 5.55 8.27
CA ASN A 12 19.87 4.50 7.63
C ASN A 12 20.50 5.05 6.32
N PRO A 13 21.80 4.82 6.06
CA PRO A 13 22.47 5.37 4.87
C PRO A 13 21.89 4.89 3.54
N THR A 14 21.50 3.60 3.46
CA THR A 14 20.88 3.02 2.26
C THR A 14 19.52 3.68 2.02
N LEU A 15 18.68 3.77 3.06
CA LEU A 15 17.38 4.43 2.97
C LEU A 15 17.51 5.90 2.51
N LYS A 16 18.52 6.61 3.02
CA LYS A 16 18.81 7.98 2.60
C LYS A 16 19.11 8.04 1.10
N HIS A 17 20.00 7.17 0.62
CA HIS A 17 20.38 7.14 -0.79
C HIS A 17 19.18 6.82 -1.71
N ASP A 18 18.36 5.84 -1.34
CA ASP A 18 17.18 5.45 -2.10
C ASP A 18 16.17 6.60 -2.16
N ALA A 19 15.92 7.27 -1.03
CA ALA A 19 15.03 8.43 -0.97
C ALA A 19 15.56 9.59 -1.84
N GLU A 20 16.85 9.89 -1.78
CA GLU A 20 17.49 10.94 -2.61
C GLU A 20 17.37 10.62 -4.11
N SER A 21 17.53 9.35 -4.50
CA SER A 21 17.35 8.90 -5.88
C SER A 21 15.92 9.14 -6.38
N VAL A 22 14.91 8.77 -5.59
CA VAL A 22 13.49 8.99 -5.95
C VAL A 22 13.17 10.48 -6.00
N LEU A 23 13.54 11.25 -4.96
CA LEU A 23 13.26 12.67 -4.89
C LEU A 23 13.99 13.47 -5.98
N GLY A 24 15.21 13.06 -6.33
CA GLY A 24 15.97 13.64 -7.44
C GLY A 24 15.27 13.50 -8.78
N ARG A 25 14.61 12.36 -9.04
CA ARG A 25 13.78 12.16 -10.25
C ARG A 25 12.55 13.06 -10.27
N LEU A 26 12.05 13.46 -9.09
CA LEU A 26 10.93 14.39 -8.94
C LEU A 26 11.38 15.87 -8.94
N GLY A 27 12.69 16.13 -8.95
CA GLY A 27 13.24 17.49 -8.83
C GLY A 27 13.05 18.11 -7.44
N ILE A 28 12.86 17.28 -6.41
CA ILE A 28 12.58 17.73 -5.03
C ILE A 28 13.83 17.51 -4.18
N PRO A 29 14.40 18.56 -3.54
CA PRO A 29 15.48 18.39 -2.57
C PRO A 29 15.02 17.67 -1.30
N MET A 30 15.92 16.95 -0.63
CA MET A 30 15.63 16.22 0.61
C MET A 30 15.01 17.12 1.70
N SER A 31 15.55 18.33 1.90
CA SER A 31 15.01 19.29 2.89
C SER A 31 13.59 19.72 2.55
N THR A 32 13.30 20.00 1.28
CA THR A 32 11.96 20.36 0.82
C THR A 32 10.96 19.22 1.06
N ALA A 33 11.36 17.97 0.82
CA ALA A 33 10.51 16.81 1.11
C ALA A 33 10.19 16.68 2.60
N ILE A 34 11.17 16.95 3.48
CA ILE A 34 10.95 16.97 4.94
C ILE A 34 10.00 18.11 5.34
N ASP A 35 10.18 19.31 4.79
CA ASP A 35 9.27 20.44 5.05
C ASP A 35 7.85 20.12 4.58
N MET A 36 7.69 19.51 3.41
CA MET A 36 6.39 19.04 2.90
C MET A 36 5.74 18.03 3.85
N PHE A 37 6.51 17.07 4.37
CA PHE A 37 6.01 16.08 5.31
C PHE A 37 5.53 16.73 6.63
N LEU A 38 6.31 17.66 7.18
CA LEU A 38 5.93 18.38 8.41
C LEU A 38 4.67 19.24 8.19
N ASN A 39 4.58 19.94 7.06
CA ASN A 39 3.39 20.70 6.70
C ASN A 39 2.15 19.81 6.59
N GLN A 40 2.31 18.62 6.01
CA GLN A 40 1.20 17.68 5.89
C GLN A 40 0.76 17.12 7.24
N ILE A 41 1.69 16.89 8.18
CA ILE A 41 1.33 16.54 9.57
C ILE A 41 0.47 17.63 10.20
N VAL A 42 0.88 18.88 10.06
CA VAL A 42 0.13 20.03 10.61
C VAL A 42 -1.25 20.14 9.95
N LEU A 43 -1.32 19.99 8.63
CA LEU A 43 -2.56 20.11 7.87
C LEU A 43 -3.59 19.01 8.22
N VAL A 44 -3.13 17.77 8.35
CA VAL A 44 -4.00 16.61 8.62
C VAL A 44 -4.25 16.42 10.12
N GLY A 45 -3.41 16.99 10.99
CA GLY A 45 -3.44 16.73 12.44
C GLY A 45 -2.99 15.32 12.80
N GLY A 46 -2.16 14.69 11.98
CA GLY A 46 -1.74 13.29 12.14
C GLY A 46 -0.68 12.85 11.13
N ILE A 47 -0.29 11.57 11.14
CA ILE A 47 0.68 11.04 10.19
C ILE A 47 0.01 10.94 8.80
N PRO A 48 0.58 11.55 7.75
CA PRO A 48 -0.06 11.70 6.45
C PRO A 48 0.03 10.47 5.55
N PHE A 49 0.08 9.29 6.17
CA PHE A 49 -0.02 8.00 5.52
C PHE A 49 -0.54 6.97 6.54
N PRO A 50 -1.14 5.85 6.09
CA PRO A 50 -1.64 4.83 6.98
C PRO A 50 -0.52 4.20 7.82
N VAL A 51 -0.61 4.29 9.14
CA VAL A 51 0.30 3.58 10.07
C VAL A 51 -0.38 2.29 10.50
N LYS A 52 -0.45 1.33 9.59
CA LYS A 52 -1.04 0.01 9.80
C LYS A 52 -0.15 -1.08 9.21
N LEU A 53 -0.26 -2.30 9.74
CA LEU A 53 0.32 -3.47 9.09
C LEU A 53 -0.36 -3.65 7.71
N PRO A 54 0.34 -4.21 6.70
CA PRO A 54 -0.28 -4.54 5.44
C PRO A 54 -1.44 -5.51 5.70
N ASN A 55 -2.66 -5.05 5.42
CA ASN A 55 -3.83 -5.91 5.42
C ASN A 55 -3.80 -6.79 4.17
N ALA A 56 -4.61 -7.85 4.17
CA ALA A 56 -4.90 -8.56 2.93
C ALA A 56 -5.42 -7.55 1.89
N PRO A 57 -5.11 -7.71 0.59
CA PRO A 57 -5.65 -6.84 -0.44
C PRO A 57 -7.17 -6.70 -0.31
N ASP A 58 -7.70 -5.49 -0.48
CA ASP A 58 -9.14 -5.19 -0.32
C ASP A 58 -10.04 -6.14 -1.14
N SER A 59 -9.52 -6.67 -2.26
CA SER A 59 -10.20 -7.66 -3.10
C SER A 59 -10.50 -8.99 -2.40
N ILE A 60 -9.72 -9.36 -1.38
CA ILE A 60 -9.81 -10.65 -0.66
C ILE A 60 -9.97 -10.50 0.86
N ASP A 61 -9.86 -9.28 1.41
CA ASP A 61 -10.06 -9.05 2.84
C ASP A 61 -11.54 -9.16 3.23
N VAL A 62 -11.94 -10.33 3.71
CA VAL A 62 -13.31 -10.63 4.14
C VAL A 62 -13.74 -9.73 5.31
N SER A 63 -12.79 -9.21 6.11
CA SER A 63 -13.11 -8.32 7.24
C SER A 63 -13.65 -6.95 6.81
N GLN A 64 -13.42 -6.58 5.55
CA GLN A 64 -13.85 -5.30 4.96
C GLN A 64 -15.03 -5.45 4.00
N MET A 65 -15.58 -6.67 3.81
CA MET A 65 -16.69 -6.92 2.90
C MET A 65 -18.04 -6.88 3.62
N SER A 66 -19.06 -6.33 2.95
CA SER A 66 -20.44 -6.47 3.41
C SER A 66 -20.96 -7.89 3.18
N GLU A 67 -22.02 -8.27 3.89
CA GLU A 67 -22.65 -9.58 3.73
C GLU A 67 -23.13 -9.81 2.30
N GLU A 68 -23.66 -8.77 1.65
CA GLU A 68 -24.11 -8.82 0.25
C GLU A 68 -22.94 -9.06 -0.71
N GLN A 69 -21.78 -8.45 -0.45
CA GLN A 69 -20.58 -8.63 -1.28
C GLN A 69 -20.02 -10.05 -1.16
N ILE A 70 -20.02 -10.61 0.06
CA ILE A 70 -19.62 -12.00 0.31
C ILE A 70 -20.59 -12.94 -0.43
N HIS A 71 -21.89 -12.73 -0.27
CA HIS A 71 -22.91 -13.54 -0.93
C HIS A 71 -22.79 -13.50 -2.45
N ALA A 72 -22.59 -12.31 -3.04
CA ALA A 72 -22.41 -12.16 -4.48
C ALA A 72 -21.17 -12.91 -5.00
N LYS A 73 -20.05 -12.90 -4.26
CA LYS A 73 -18.84 -13.66 -4.62
C LYS A 73 -19.07 -15.18 -4.56
N LEU A 74 -19.75 -15.66 -3.51
CA LEU A 74 -20.09 -17.07 -3.37
C LEU A 74 -21.03 -17.54 -4.47
N GLN A 75 -22.06 -16.75 -4.77
CA GLN A 75 -23.02 -17.04 -5.84
C GLN A 75 -22.32 -17.12 -7.21
N LYS A 76 -21.45 -16.16 -7.53
CA LYS A 76 -20.65 -16.17 -8.77
C LYS A 76 -19.74 -17.40 -8.85
N GLY A 77 -19.15 -17.83 -7.73
CA GLY A 77 -18.37 -19.06 -7.64
C GLY A 77 -19.21 -20.29 -7.93
N TYR A 78 -20.42 -20.36 -7.36
CA TYR A 78 -21.36 -21.46 -7.56
C TYR A 78 -21.87 -21.55 -9.02
N GLU A 79 -22.14 -20.41 -9.66
CA GLU A 79 -22.50 -20.35 -11.08
C GLU A 79 -21.34 -20.78 -11.99
N SER A 80 -20.11 -20.40 -11.64
CA SER A 80 -18.91 -20.83 -12.38
C SER A 80 -18.70 -22.35 -12.25
N TYR A 81 -18.93 -22.90 -11.07
CA TYR A 81 -18.94 -24.35 -10.83
C TYR A 81 -20.01 -25.04 -11.68
N LYS A 82 -21.25 -24.56 -11.67
CA LYS A 82 -22.34 -25.11 -12.49
C LYS A 82 -22.05 -25.06 -13.99
N ALA A 83 -21.35 -24.02 -14.45
CA ALA A 83 -20.95 -23.86 -15.83
C ALA A 83 -19.70 -24.67 -16.22
N GLY A 84 -19.15 -25.50 -15.31
CA GLY A 84 -17.93 -26.27 -15.55
C GLY A 84 -16.66 -25.44 -15.66
N ARG A 85 -16.71 -24.15 -15.30
CA ARG A 85 -15.56 -23.23 -15.28
C ARG A 85 -14.78 -23.44 -13.98
N THR A 86 -14.28 -24.64 -13.79
CA THR A 86 -13.49 -25.06 -12.63
C THR A 86 -12.06 -25.35 -13.07
N GLN A 87 -11.13 -25.36 -12.11
CA GLN A 87 -9.75 -25.73 -12.35
C GLN A 87 -9.25 -26.59 -11.19
N ASN A 88 -8.22 -27.39 -11.45
CA ASN A 88 -7.57 -28.16 -10.40
C ASN A 88 -6.98 -27.22 -9.34
N ALA A 89 -7.26 -27.50 -8.06
CA ALA A 89 -6.87 -26.62 -6.96
C ALA A 89 -5.34 -26.45 -6.87
N ALA A 90 -4.57 -27.53 -7.03
CA ALA A 90 -3.11 -27.47 -6.93
C ALA A 90 -2.51 -26.57 -8.02
N GLN A 91 -2.97 -26.71 -9.26
CA GLN A 91 -2.56 -25.87 -10.39
C GLN A 91 -2.96 -24.40 -10.22
N ALA A 92 -4.14 -24.15 -9.63
CA ALA A 92 -4.58 -22.79 -9.33
C ALA A 92 -3.67 -22.09 -8.32
N PHE A 93 -3.29 -22.78 -7.24
CA PHE A 93 -2.39 -22.24 -6.22
C PHE A 93 -0.97 -22.04 -6.74
N GLU A 94 -0.49 -22.91 -7.62
CA GLU A 94 0.81 -22.77 -8.28
C GLU A 94 0.85 -21.48 -9.12
N LYS A 95 -0.10 -21.30 -10.04
CA LYS A 95 -0.23 -20.08 -10.86
C LYS A 95 -0.40 -18.81 -10.02
N PHE A 96 -1.10 -18.89 -8.90
CA PHE A 96 -1.29 -17.74 -8.02
C PHE A 96 0.04 -17.27 -7.44
N ARG A 97 0.86 -18.20 -6.94
CA ARG A 97 2.17 -17.90 -6.35
C ARG A 97 3.12 -17.27 -7.36
N GLU A 98 3.20 -17.81 -8.59
CA GLU A 98 4.06 -17.26 -9.65
C GLU A 98 3.78 -15.79 -9.97
N ASN A 99 2.52 -15.35 -9.85
CA ASN A 99 2.11 -13.98 -10.19
C ASN A 99 2.18 -13.00 -8.99
N HIS A 100 2.47 -13.47 -7.78
CA HIS A 100 2.41 -12.66 -6.55
C HIS A 100 3.63 -12.85 -5.61
N THR A 101 4.72 -13.42 -6.13
CA THR A 101 6.07 -13.39 -5.54
C THR A 101 6.95 -12.43 -6.30
#